data_AF-A0A7J8T6K6-F1
#
_entry.id   AF-A0A7J8T6K6-F1
#
_cell.length_a   1.000
_cell.length_b   1.000
_cell.length_c   1.000
_cell.angle_alpha   90.00
_cell.angle_beta   90.00
_cell.angle_gamma   90.00
#
_symmetry.space_group_name_H-M   'P 1'
#
loop_
_entity.id
_entity.type
_entity.pdbx_description
1 polymer ?
#
loop_
_entity_poly.entity_id
_entity_poly.type
_entity_poly.pdbx_seq_one_letter_code
_entity_poly.pdbx_strand_id
1 'polypeptide(L)'
;MNITGMSEQWVTARIKQKGDSKCIPWKSLKDAILTHPDVRKRVDVFALSIYGLVVFPKALGHVDEAVTDLFDRLDKRVTPIPTILAETFRSLSACRKAGEENDSPLKEIVDTPRRDDISKEKWMAILQNLQEEDVEWRAPWLLLDEILYRCGNFSWVPLLGIWEAIGYALLLVLRQYRSRQFIPATQGIADCKFSYRDDNYRKRIQEISSAWKQTRRMKRLVVDLMTTPEYNEWWVRRINDNTPNSSQENGQ
;
A
#
# COMPACT_ATOMS: atom_id res chain seq x y z
N MET A 1 -20.51 13.59 -9.20
CA MET A 1 -19.18 13.38 -9.82
C MET A 1 -18.85 14.61 -10.63
N ASN A 2 -17.80 15.32 -10.25
CA ASN A 2 -17.26 16.44 -11.01
C ASN A 2 -15.89 16.00 -11.56
N ILE A 3 -15.47 16.53 -12.69
CA ILE A 3 -14.10 16.36 -13.15
C ILE A 3 -13.56 17.75 -13.38
N THR A 4 -12.48 18.09 -12.68
CA THR A 4 -11.76 19.34 -12.88
C THR A 4 -11.52 19.56 -14.38
N GLY A 5 -12.12 20.63 -14.91
CA GLY A 5 -12.02 21.03 -16.31
C GLY A 5 -13.19 20.65 -17.23
N MET A 6 -14.08 19.73 -16.83
CA MET A 6 -15.21 19.28 -17.65
C MET A 6 -16.55 19.86 -17.17
N SER A 7 -17.49 20.09 -18.10
CA SER A 7 -18.86 20.46 -17.74
C SER A 7 -19.61 19.28 -17.12
N GLU A 8 -20.51 19.54 -16.18
CA GLU A 8 -21.38 18.52 -15.57
C GLU A 8 -22.17 17.71 -16.62
N GLN A 9 -22.68 18.37 -17.66
CA GLN A 9 -23.39 17.71 -18.77
C GLN A 9 -22.50 16.69 -19.51
N TRP A 10 -21.24 17.05 -19.77
CA TRP A 10 -20.26 16.16 -20.40
C TRP A 10 -20.02 14.90 -19.57
N VAL A 11 -19.90 15.09 -18.25
CA VAL A 11 -19.66 14.02 -17.26
C VAL A 11 -20.87 13.09 -17.18
N THR A 12 -22.07 13.65 -16.99
CA THR A 12 -23.33 12.88 -16.88
C THR A 12 -23.62 12.07 -18.13
N ALA A 13 -23.29 12.58 -19.33
CA ALA A 13 -23.47 11.86 -20.58
C ALA A 13 -22.56 10.63 -20.76
N ARG A 14 -21.48 10.52 -19.98
CA ARG A 14 -20.40 9.52 -20.18
C ARG A 14 -20.17 8.60 -18.99
N ILE A 15 -20.69 8.96 -17.81
CA ILE A 15 -20.68 8.09 -16.64
C ILE A 15 -21.47 6.81 -16.93
N LYS A 16 -20.91 5.68 -16.50
CA LYS A 16 -21.58 4.38 -16.55
C LYS A 16 -21.47 3.71 -15.18
N GLN A 17 -22.52 3.00 -14.79
CA GLN A 17 -22.46 2.10 -13.64
C GLN A 17 -21.54 0.92 -14.00
N LYS A 18 -20.54 0.64 -13.15
CA LYS A 18 -19.64 -0.52 -13.25
C LYS A 18 -19.51 -1.15 -11.87
N GLY A 19 -20.18 -2.28 -11.68
CA GLY A 19 -20.28 -2.90 -10.36
C GLY A 19 -21.04 -2.00 -9.39
N ASP A 20 -20.41 -1.70 -8.24
CA ASP A 20 -20.98 -0.89 -7.15
C ASP A 20 -20.81 0.63 -7.32
N SER A 21 -20.14 1.07 -8.40
CA SER A 21 -19.68 2.45 -8.54
C SER A 21 -19.98 3.04 -9.91
N LYS A 22 -20.05 4.38 -9.95
CA LYS A 22 -20.11 5.14 -11.19
C LYS A 22 -18.69 5.38 -11.68
N CYS A 23 -18.46 5.09 -12.95
CA CYS A 23 -17.13 5.20 -13.55
C CYS A 23 -17.18 5.86 -14.92
N ILE A 24 -16.05 6.43 -15.34
CA ILE A 24 -15.88 7.01 -16.66
C ILE A 24 -14.93 6.14 -17.49
N PRO A 25 -15.32 5.71 -18.70
CA PRO A 25 -14.45 4.92 -19.57
C PRO A 25 -13.19 5.69 -19.99
N TRP A 26 -12.05 5.02 -20.01
CA TRP A 26 -10.78 5.58 -20.50
C TRP A 26 -10.92 6.16 -21.91
N LYS A 27 -11.67 5.50 -22.80
CA LYS A 27 -11.91 6.00 -24.18
C LYS A 27 -12.46 7.43 -24.17
N SER A 28 -13.42 7.70 -23.30
CA SER A 28 -14.02 9.04 -23.15
C SER A 28 -13.01 10.07 -22.63
N LEU A 29 -12.17 9.69 -21.67
CA LEU A 29 -11.13 10.57 -21.13
C LEU A 29 -10.03 10.84 -22.17
N LYS A 30 -9.62 9.82 -22.93
CA LYS A 30 -8.66 9.93 -24.04
C LYS A 30 -9.16 10.90 -25.10
N ASP A 31 -10.42 10.76 -25.52
CA ASP A 31 -11.04 11.68 -26.48
C ASP A 31 -11.03 13.12 -25.94
N ALA A 32 -11.32 13.30 -24.64
CA ALA A 32 -11.26 14.60 -23.98
C ALA A 32 -9.83 15.18 -23.96
N ILE A 33 -8.82 14.37 -23.64
CA ILE A 33 -7.41 14.77 -23.66
C ILE A 33 -6.97 15.20 -25.06
N LEU A 34 -7.52 14.60 -26.13
CA LEU A 34 -7.13 14.93 -27.50
C LEU A 34 -7.87 16.16 -28.05
N THR A 35 -9.11 16.39 -27.62
CA THR A 35 -10.00 17.39 -28.23
C THR A 35 -10.21 18.65 -27.40
N HIS A 36 -9.85 18.64 -26.11
CA HIS A 36 -10.10 19.78 -25.24
C HIS A 36 -9.22 21.00 -25.64
N PRO A 37 -9.78 22.21 -25.82
CA PRO A 37 -9.02 23.36 -26.34
C PRO A 37 -7.98 23.90 -25.33
N ASP A 38 -8.25 23.76 -24.03
CA ASP A 38 -7.34 24.18 -22.95
C ASP A 38 -6.30 23.09 -22.64
N VAL A 39 -5.01 23.41 -22.79
CA VAL A 39 -3.88 22.52 -22.52
C VAL A 39 -3.82 22.07 -21.07
N ARG A 40 -4.11 22.95 -20.11
CA ARG A 40 -4.03 22.62 -18.69
C ARG A 40 -5.05 21.55 -18.32
N LYS A 41 -6.29 21.71 -18.81
CA LYS A 41 -7.34 20.71 -18.60
C LYS A 41 -7.02 19.36 -19.24
N ARG A 42 -6.30 19.34 -20.38
CA ARG A 42 -5.81 18.08 -20.97
C ARG A 42 -4.83 17.37 -20.03
N VAL A 43 -3.92 18.13 -19.42
CA VAL A 43 -2.94 17.59 -18.44
C VAL A 43 -3.67 17.07 -17.20
N ASP A 44 -4.66 17.81 -16.67
CA ASP A 44 -5.41 17.39 -15.48
C ASP A 44 -6.18 16.08 -15.73
N VAL A 45 -6.84 15.94 -16.89
CA VAL A 45 -7.54 14.70 -17.27
C VAL A 45 -6.57 13.54 -17.49
N PHE A 46 -5.40 13.81 -18.07
CA PHE A 46 -4.35 12.81 -18.22
C PHE A 46 -3.84 12.33 -16.85
N ALA A 47 -3.55 13.25 -15.92
CA ALA A 47 -3.15 12.92 -14.56
C ALA A 47 -4.24 12.14 -13.82
N LEU A 48 -5.51 12.56 -13.90
CA LEU A 48 -6.64 11.81 -13.36
C LEU A 48 -6.70 10.38 -13.91
N SER A 49 -6.39 10.20 -15.20
CA SER A 49 -6.36 8.89 -15.84
C SER A 49 -5.24 8.00 -15.29
N ILE A 50 -4.07 8.55 -15.00
CA ILE A 50 -3.01 7.83 -14.29
C ILE A 50 -3.48 7.42 -12.89
N TYR A 51 -4.10 8.34 -12.15
CA TYR A 51 -4.64 8.04 -10.83
C TYR A 51 -5.69 6.92 -10.87
N GLY A 52 -6.65 6.98 -11.78
CA GLY A 52 -7.75 6.01 -11.84
C GLY A 52 -7.41 4.68 -12.50
N LEU A 53 -6.48 4.64 -13.44
CA LEU A 53 -6.15 3.44 -14.20
C LEU A 53 -4.92 2.70 -13.65
N VAL A 54 -3.97 3.42 -13.05
CA VAL A 54 -2.68 2.85 -12.60
C VAL A 54 -2.58 2.83 -11.08
N VAL A 55 -2.88 3.96 -10.42
CA VAL A 55 -2.65 4.10 -8.97
C VAL A 55 -3.79 3.50 -8.14
N PHE A 56 -5.03 3.74 -8.56
CA PHE A 56 -6.26 3.31 -7.87
C PHE A 56 -7.20 2.52 -8.81
N PRO A 57 -6.72 1.45 -9.47
CA PRO A 57 -7.54 0.68 -10.38
C PRO A 57 -8.64 -0.05 -9.62
N LYS A 58 -9.89 0.14 -10.06
CA LYS A 58 -11.05 -0.60 -9.54
C LYS A 58 -11.77 -1.39 -10.62
N ALA A 59 -11.92 -0.81 -11.80
CA ALA A 59 -12.55 -1.45 -12.95
C ALA A 59 -11.67 -1.26 -14.18
N LEU A 60 -11.35 -2.34 -14.88
CA LEU A 60 -10.44 -2.33 -16.03
C LEU A 60 -10.88 -1.30 -17.07
N GLY A 61 -9.98 -0.37 -17.42
CA GLY A 61 -10.23 0.66 -18.42
C GLY A 61 -11.24 1.74 -18.01
N HIS A 62 -11.55 1.87 -16.72
CA HIS A 62 -12.49 2.86 -16.20
C HIS A 62 -11.91 3.59 -14.99
N VAL A 63 -12.24 4.87 -14.83
CA VAL A 63 -11.89 5.69 -13.66
C VAL A 63 -13.11 5.82 -12.76
N ASP A 64 -12.98 5.41 -11.49
CA ASP A 64 -14.05 5.46 -10.49
C ASP A 64 -14.30 6.89 -9.98
N GLU A 65 -15.55 7.20 -9.64
CA GLU A 65 -15.95 8.48 -9.06
C GLU A 65 -15.22 8.87 -7.77
N ALA A 66 -14.89 7.93 -6.91
CA ALA A 66 -14.15 8.26 -5.69
C ALA A 66 -12.67 8.57 -5.97
N VAL A 67 -12.11 8.12 -7.10
CA VAL A 67 -10.80 8.61 -7.56
C VAL A 67 -10.91 10.05 -8.07
N THR A 68 -12.00 10.40 -8.77
CA THR A 68 -12.23 11.79 -9.17
C THR A 68 -12.40 12.73 -7.97
N ASP A 69 -13.12 12.30 -6.93
CA ASP A 69 -13.26 13.06 -5.68
C ASP A 69 -11.90 13.24 -4.98
N LEU A 70 -11.10 12.17 -4.90
CA LEU A 70 -9.74 12.28 -4.36
C LEU A 70 -8.90 13.26 -5.17
N PHE A 71 -8.95 13.20 -6.50
CA PHE A 71 -8.17 14.05 -7.39
C PHE A 71 -8.52 15.53 -7.20
N ASP A 72 -9.82 15.87 -7.13
CA ASP A 72 -10.29 17.24 -6.86
C ASP A 72 -9.85 17.76 -5.47
N ARG A 73 -9.56 16.86 -4.52
CA ARG A 73 -9.01 17.24 -3.21
C ARG A 73 -7.50 17.52 -3.24
N LEU A 74 -6.77 17.02 -4.23
CA LEU A 74 -5.32 17.29 -4.37
C LEU A 74 -5.06 18.77 -4.65
N ASP A 75 -5.92 19.40 -5.45
CA ASP A 75 -5.89 20.85 -5.70
C ASP A 75 -6.08 21.67 -4.41
N LYS A 76 -6.69 21.08 -3.38
CA LYS A 76 -6.87 21.67 -2.04
C LYS A 76 -5.69 21.39 -1.11
N ARG A 77 -4.52 21.03 -1.67
CA ARG A 77 -3.26 20.69 -0.96
C ARG A 77 -3.38 19.50 -0.01
N VAL A 78 -4.34 18.60 -0.24
CA VAL A 78 -4.40 17.32 0.47
C VAL A 78 -3.32 16.40 -0.09
N THR A 79 -2.46 15.86 0.78
CA THR A 79 -1.43 14.92 0.36
C THR A 79 -2.05 13.57 -0.05
N PRO A 80 -1.75 13.03 -1.25
CA PRO A 80 -2.24 11.72 -1.67
C PRO A 80 -1.47 10.57 -1.01
N ILE A 81 -0.31 10.85 -0.40
CA ILE A 81 0.65 9.82 0.04
C ILE A 81 0.00 8.76 0.95
N PRO A 82 -0.73 9.11 2.02
CA PRO A 82 -1.34 8.10 2.89
C PRO A 82 -2.34 7.21 2.14
N THR A 83 -3.07 7.78 1.19
CA THR A 83 -4.08 7.08 0.39
C THR A 83 -3.44 6.15 -0.63
N ILE A 84 -2.37 6.58 -1.30
CA ILE A 84 -1.58 5.74 -2.21
C ILE A 84 -1.02 4.55 -1.42
N LEU A 85 -0.36 4.81 -0.28
CA LEU A 85 0.21 3.75 0.56
C LEU A 85 -0.85 2.76 1.04
N ALA A 86 -2.01 3.26 1.47
CA ALA A 86 -3.12 2.41 1.89
C ALA A 86 -3.56 1.47 0.78
N GLU A 87 -3.74 2.00 -0.43
CA GLU A 87 -4.16 1.22 -1.59
C GLU A 87 -3.10 0.21 -2.03
N THR A 88 -1.82 0.60 -2.04
CA THR A 88 -0.72 -0.31 -2.34
C THR A 88 -0.70 -1.49 -1.37
N PHE A 89 -0.76 -1.24 -0.06
CA PHE A 89 -0.75 -2.32 0.93
C PHE A 89 -2.01 -3.20 0.87
N ARG A 90 -3.17 -2.60 0.56
CA ARG A 90 -4.40 -3.35 0.30
C ARG A 90 -4.22 -4.30 -0.88
N SER A 91 -3.71 -3.81 -2.00
CA SER A 91 -3.49 -4.61 -3.22
C SER A 91 -2.50 -5.74 -2.97
N LEU A 92 -1.36 -5.46 -2.34
CA LEU A 92 -0.38 -6.49 -1.96
C LEU A 92 -0.97 -7.55 -1.03
N SER A 93 -1.80 -7.14 -0.07
CA SER A 93 -2.49 -8.06 0.83
C SER A 93 -3.52 -8.93 0.11
N ALA A 94 -4.20 -8.38 -0.90
CA ALA A 94 -5.13 -9.13 -1.74
C ALA A 94 -4.38 -10.17 -2.59
N CYS A 95 -3.28 -9.79 -3.25
CA CYS A 95 -2.42 -10.72 -4.01
C CYS A 95 -1.92 -11.87 -3.12
N ARG A 96 -1.47 -11.57 -1.89
CA ARG A 96 -1.05 -12.61 -0.93
C ARG A 96 -2.18 -13.59 -0.60
N LYS A 97 -3.41 -13.12 -0.44
CA LYS A 97 -4.57 -13.96 -0.07
C LYS A 97 -5.11 -14.78 -1.24
N ALA A 98 -5.06 -14.24 -2.45
CA ALA A 98 -5.54 -14.92 -3.65
C ALA A 98 -4.75 -16.20 -3.95
N GLY A 99 -3.52 -16.33 -3.42
CA GLY A 99 -2.74 -17.55 -3.55
C GLY A 99 -2.41 -17.92 -5.00
N GLU A 100 -2.61 -17.01 -5.95
CA GLU A 100 -2.35 -17.27 -7.36
C GLU A 100 -0.83 -17.31 -7.56
N GLU A 101 -0.29 -18.54 -7.60
CA GLU A 101 1.09 -18.83 -8.03
C GLU A 101 1.40 -18.23 -9.42
N ASN A 102 0.36 -17.89 -10.21
CA ASN A 102 0.51 -17.31 -11.54
C ASN A 102 0.68 -15.79 -11.60
N ASP A 103 0.16 -15.04 -10.62
CA ASP A 103 0.19 -13.56 -10.59
C ASP A 103 0.91 -13.02 -9.33
N SER A 104 1.82 -13.83 -8.77
CA SER A 104 2.70 -13.36 -7.70
C SER A 104 3.64 -12.26 -8.25
N PRO A 105 3.77 -11.09 -7.60
CA PRO A 105 4.81 -10.11 -7.93
C PRO A 105 6.21 -10.73 -7.92
N LEU A 106 6.40 -11.84 -7.19
CA LEU A 106 7.65 -12.58 -7.18
C LEU A 106 7.93 -13.34 -8.48
N LYS A 107 6.90 -13.72 -9.26
CA LYS A 107 7.09 -14.38 -10.56
C LYS A 107 7.65 -13.42 -11.59
N GLU A 108 7.18 -12.17 -11.61
CA GLU A 108 7.77 -11.10 -12.43
C GLU A 108 9.23 -10.83 -12.02
N ILE A 109 9.56 -10.93 -10.72
CA ILE A 109 10.96 -10.88 -10.25
C ILE A 109 11.78 -12.09 -10.74
N VAL A 110 11.17 -13.28 -10.82
CA VAL A 110 11.81 -14.49 -11.37
C VAL A 110 12.08 -14.34 -12.87
N ASP A 111 11.14 -13.73 -13.60
CA ASP A 111 11.18 -13.52 -15.05
C ASP A 111 11.95 -12.24 -15.45
N THR A 112 12.20 -11.33 -14.51
CA THR A 112 13.05 -10.15 -14.72
C THR A 112 14.44 -10.64 -15.13
N PRO A 113 15.02 -10.12 -16.24
CA PRO A 113 16.37 -10.46 -16.64
C PRO A 113 17.30 -10.24 -15.45
N ARG A 114 17.81 -11.34 -14.89
CA ARG A 114 18.84 -11.27 -13.86
C ARG A 114 20.03 -10.58 -14.51
N ARG A 115 20.88 -9.93 -13.71
CA ARG A 115 22.17 -9.52 -14.27
C ARG A 115 22.84 -10.79 -14.83
N ASP A 116 23.06 -10.81 -16.14
CA ASP A 116 23.53 -11.97 -16.89
C ASP A 116 24.99 -12.36 -16.54
N ASP A 117 25.62 -11.63 -15.63
CA ASP A 117 26.99 -11.84 -15.16
C ASP A 117 27.11 -12.91 -14.05
N ILE A 118 25.98 -13.41 -13.53
CA ILE A 118 25.97 -14.37 -12.42
C ILE A 118 25.07 -15.58 -12.76
N SER A 119 25.68 -16.77 -12.82
CA SER A 119 24.93 -18.02 -13.05
C SER A 119 23.97 -18.34 -11.90
N LYS A 120 22.96 -19.16 -12.17
CA LYS A 120 21.99 -19.62 -11.15
C LYS A 120 22.68 -20.28 -9.95
N GLU A 121 23.69 -21.11 -10.20
CA GLU A 121 24.45 -21.83 -9.18
C GLU A 121 25.21 -20.85 -8.27
N LYS A 122 25.79 -19.81 -8.87
CA LYS A 122 26.47 -18.75 -8.13
C LYS A 122 25.49 -17.93 -7.28
N TRP A 123 24.29 -17.63 -7.81
CA TRP A 123 23.22 -17.01 -7.02
C TRP A 123 22.79 -17.87 -5.84
N MET A 124 22.58 -19.18 -6.04
CA MET A 124 22.23 -20.10 -4.96
C MET A 124 23.33 -20.14 -3.89
N ALA A 125 24.60 -20.19 -4.31
CA ALA A 125 25.72 -20.15 -3.39
C ALA A 125 25.77 -18.84 -2.59
N ILE A 126 25.53 -17.68 -3.22
CA ILE A 126 25.45 -16.39 -2.52
C ILE A 126 24.31 -16.40 -1.48
N LEU A 127 23.10 -16.78 -1.89
CA LEU A 127 21.91 -16.82 -1.02
C LEU A 127 22.06 -17.79 0.15
N GLN A 128 22.73 -18.92 -0.03
CA GLN A 128 22.97 -19.90 1.03
C GLN A 128 24.00 -19.43 2.06
N ASN A 129 24.95 -18.59 1.65
CA ASN A 129 26.03 -18.11 2.53
C ASN A 129 25.78 -16.70 3.09
N LEU A 130 24.72 -16.03 2.66
CA LEU A 130 24.33 -14.69 3.09
C LEU A 130 24.10 -14.62 4.61
N GLN A 131 24.84 -13.73 5.28
CA GLN A 131 24.65 -13.42 6.71
C GLN A 131 23.76 -12.17 6.89
N GLU A 132 23.30 -11.90 8.12
CA GLU A 132 22.45 -10.73 8.38
C GLU A 132 23.18 -9.41 8.08
N GLU A 133 24.49 -9.37 8.37
CA GLU A 133 25.40 -8.26 8.11
C GLU A 133 25.64 -7.98 6.62
N ASP A 134 25.45 -8.97 5.75
CA ASP A 134 25.59 -8.81 4.29
C ASP A 134 24.35 -8.14 3.67
N VAL A 135 23.24 -8.05 4.42
CA VAL A 135 21.97 -7.50 3.92
C VAL A 135 21.81 -6.04 4.36
N GLU A 136 21.89 -5.13 3.39
CA GLU A 136 21.50 -3.75 3.63
C GLU A 136 19.97 -3.61 3.61
N TRP A 137 19.35 -3.62 4.79
CA TRP A 137 17.90 -3.47 4.96
C TRP A 137 17.34 -2.09 4.60
N ARG A 138 18.23 -1.12 4.36
CA ARG A 138 17.88 0.29 4.20
C ARG A 138 17.98 0.69 2.74
N ALA A 139 16.94 1.37 2.26
CA ALA A 139 17.05 2.14 1.03
C ALA A 139 18.01 3.34 1.24
N PRO A 140 19.09 3.51 0.45
CA PRO A 140 20.09 4.57 0.67
C PRO A 140 19.50 5.99 0.72
N TRP A 141 18.39 6.21 -0.01
CA TRP A 141 17.67 7.49 -0.05
C TRP A 141 16.74 7.72 1.15
N LEU A 142 16.47 6.71 1.99
CA LEU A 142 15.63 6.84 3.18
C LEU A 142 16.48 7.35 4.35
N LEU A 143 16.56 8.68 4.48
CA LEU A 143 17.25 9.38 5.56
C LEU A 143 16.22 9.93 6.55
N LEU A 144 15.71 9.07 7.44
CA LEU A 144 14.77 9.49 8.49
C LEU A 144 15.40 9.30 9.87
N ASP A 145 15.44 10.38 10.64
CA ASP A 145 15.92 10.38 12.03
C ASP A 145 14.78 10.17 13.04
N GLU A 146 13.54 10.39 12.60
CA GLU A 146 12.33 10.12 13.37
C GLU A 146 11.43 9.13 12.63
N ILE A 147 10.90 8.17 13.38
CA ILE A 147 9.98 7.15 12.87
C ILE A 147 8.62 7.43 13.50
N LEU A 148 7.64 7.80 12.66
CA LEU A 148 6.24 7.83 13.05
C LEU A 148 5.78 6.40 13.28
N TYR A 149 5.25 6.04 14.44
CA TYR A 149 4.89 4.64 14.70
C TYR A 149 3.51 4.45 15.29
N ARG A 150 2.86 5.52 15.75
CA ARG A 150 1.59 5.47 16.47
C ARG A 150 0.81 6.76 16.25
N CYS A 151 -0.51 6.66 16.16
CA CYS A 151 -1.43 7.80 16.09
C CYS A 151 -2.54 7.64 17.13
N GLY A 152 -2.69 8.60 18.04
CA GLY A 152 -3.67 8.52 19.13
C GLY A 152 -3.59 7.21 19.91
N ASN A 153 -4.71 6.47 19.93
CA ASN A 153 -4.83 5.18 20.62
C ASN A 153 -4.46 3.97 19.76
N PHE A 154 -4.21 4.14 18.46
CA PHE A 154 -3.82 3.03 17.58
C PHE A 154 -2.34 2.71 17.76
N SER A 155 -2.00 1.44 18.00
CA SER A 155 -0.62 0.93 18.10
C SER A 155 0.14 0.95 16.75
N TRP A 156 -0.47 1.46 15.70
CA TRP A 156 0.06 1.60 14.34
C TRP A 156 -0.38 2.94 13.75
N VAL A 157 0.05 3.23 12.52
CA VAL A 157 -0.37 4.41 11.77
C VAL A 157 -1.57 4.04 10.88
N PRO A 158 -2.80 4.48 11.19
CA PRO A 158 -3.97 4.18 10.36
C PRO A 158 -3.95 5.02 9.07
N LEU A 159 -3.85 4.39 7.91
CA LEU A 159 -3.90 5.04 6.61
C LEU A 159 -5.33 4.98 6.05
N LEU A 160 -5.85 6.11 5.58
CA LEU A 160 -7.15 6.18 4.91
C LEU A 160 -6.95 6.01 3.40
N GLY A 161 -7.36 4.85 2.87
CA GLY A 161 -7.44 4.57 1.44
C GLY A 161 -8.74 5.11 0.83
N ILE A 162 -8.96 4.81 -0.45
CA ILE A 162 -10.20 5.20 -1.14
C ILE A 162 -11.35 4.26 -0.75
N TRP A 163 -11.06 2.97 -0.57
CA TRP A 163 -12.07 1.93 -0.33
C TRP A 163 -12.11 1.41 1.10
N GLU A 164 -10.97 1.47 1.78
CA GLU A 164 -10.77 0.96 3.13
C GLU A 164 -9.66 1.74 3.84
N ALA A 165 -9.63 1.62 5.15
CA ALA A 165 -8.48 2.02 5.95
C ALA A 165 -7.62 0.81 6.27
N ILE A 166 -6.30 0.99 6.26
CA ILE A 166 -5.33 -0.05 6.59
C ILE A 166 -4.31 0.47 7.59
N GLY A 167 -3.89 -0.39 8.52
CA GLY A 167 -2.89 -0.05 9.50
C GLY A 167 -1.49 -0.28 8.98
N TYR A 168 -0.66 0.75 9.07
CA TYR A 168 0.75 0.68 8.78
C TYR A 168 1.55 0.52 10.07
N ALA A 169 1.97 -0.72 10.34
CA ALA A 169 2.62 -1.13 11.58
C ALA A 169 4.15 -1.02 11.49
N LEU A 170 4.65 0.21 11.50
CA LEU A 170 6.08 0.52 11.34
C LEU A 170 7.02 -0.12 12.37
N LEU A 171 6.52 -0.41 13.57
CA LEU A 171 7.29 -1.11 14.60
C LEU A 171 7.70 -2.53 14.19
N LEU A 172 7.05 -3.13 13.18
CA LEU A 172 7.42 -4.46 12.67
C LEU A 172 8.64 -4.44 11.74
N VAL A 173 9.06 -3.27 11.26
CA VAL A 173 10.04 -3.13 10.17
C VAL A 173 11.12 -2.09 10.48
N LEU A 174 11.49 -1.92 11.76
CA LEU A 174 12.45 -0.91 12.20
C LEU A 174 13.85 -1.10 11.62
N ARG A 175 14.20 -2.32 11.23
CA ARG A 175 15.46 -2.61 10.51
C ARG A 175 15.59 -1.84 9.20
N GLN A 176 14.48 -1.56 8.51
CA GLN A 176 14.48 -0.75 7.28
C GLN A 176 14.93 0.69 7.51
N TYR A 177 14.81 1.17 8.75
CA TYR A 177 15.22 2.49 9.18
C TYR A 177 16.62 2.50 9.83
N ARG A 178 17.36 1.38 9.80
CA ARG A 178 18.58 1.18 10.62
C ARG A 178 18.36 1.49 12.10
N SER A 179 17.17 1.15 12.60
CA SER A 179 16.88 1.23 14.03
C SER A 179 16.84 -0.17 14.64
N ARG A 180 17.28 -0.30 15.89
CA ARG A 180 17.16 -1.55 16.65
C ARG A 180 15.72 -2.08 16.61
N GLN A 181 15.58 -3.34 16.26
CA GLN A 181 14.33 -4.06 16.25
C GLN A 181 14.07 -4.68 17.62
N PHE A 182 12.89 -4.40 18.16
CA PHE A 182 12.39 -4.97 19.41
C PHE A 182 11.06 -5.69 19.15
N ILE A 183 10.56 -6.42 20.16
CA ILE A 183 9.24 -7.06 20.11
C ILE A 183 8.17 -5.95 20.03
N PRO A 184 7.48 -5.80 18.89
CA PRO A 184 6.55 -4.70 18.72
C PRO A 184 5.22 -5.01 19.41
N ALA A 185 4.52 -3.97 19.84
CA ALA A 185 3.15 -4.11 20.30
C ALA A 185 2.26 -4.59 19.14
N THR A 186 1.70 -5.80 19.28
CA THR A 186 0.82 -6.40 18.27
C THR A 186 -0.66 -6.30 18.59
N GLN A 187 -1.01 -5.75 19.76
CA GLN A 187 -2.39 -5.58 20.18
C GLN A 187 -3.17 -4.75 19.15
N GLY A 188 -4.29 -5.31 18.67
CA GLY A 188 -5.18 -4.69 17.68
C GLY A 188 -4.72 -4.82 16.22
N ILE A 189 -3.57 -5.44 15.93
CA ILE A 189 -3.12 -5.61 14.52
C ILE A 189 -4.15 -6.39 13.68
N ALA A 190 -4.91 -7.31 14.28
CA ALA A 190 -6.00 -8.00 13.59
C ALA A 190 -7.09 -7.03 13.09
N ASP A 191 -7.31 -5.92 13.80
CA ASP A 191 -8.31 -4.88 13.51
C ASP A 191 -7.73 -3.73 12.68
N CYS A 192 -6.52 -3.91 12.13
CA CYS A 192 -5.81 -2.87 11.39
C CYS A 192 -6.46 -2.56 10.03
N LYS A 193 -7.32 -3.46 9.54
CA LYS A 193 -8.07 -3.29 8.30
C LYS A 193 -9.53 -2.94 8.61
N PHE A 194 -10.05 -1.95 7.90
CA PHE A 194 -11.41 -1.47 8.09
C PHE A 194 -12.06 -1.09 6.76
N SER A 195 -13.20 -1.67 6.43
CA SER A 195 -13.91 -1.43 5.17
C SER A 195 -14.91 -0.29 5.30
N TYR A 196 -15.03 0.56 4.28
CA TYR A 196 -16.05 1.63 4.28
C TYR A 196 -17.48 1.11 4.01
N ARG A 197 -17.63 -0.18 3.74
CA ARG A 197 -18.93 -0.85 3.65
C ARG A 197 -19.48 -1.29 5.02
N ASP A 198 -18.67 -1.24 6.07
CA ASP A 198 -19.07 -1.65 7.40
C ASP A 198 -19.99 -0.60 8.03
N ASP A 199 -20.93 -1.06 8.88
CA ASP A 199 -21.72 -0.15 9.71
C ASP A 199 -20.79 0.74 10.55
N ASN A 200 -21.17 2.00 10.73
CA ASN A 200 -20.44 2.99 11.53
C ASN A 200 -19.09 3.49 10.93
N TYR A 201 -18.83 3.28 9.64
CA TYR A 201 -17.59 3.74 9.00
C TYR A 201 -17.27 5.22 9.15
N ARG A 202 -18.29 6.08 9.17
CA ARG A 202 -18.11 7.53 9.34
C ARG A 202 -17.47 7.87 10.68
N LYS A 203 -17.91 7.21 11.76
CA LYS A 203 -17.32 7.39 13.09
C LYS A 203 -15.86 6.95 13.08
N ARG A 204 -15.56 5.81 12.45
CA ARG A 204 -14.19 5.28 12.40
C ARG A 204 -13.26 6.18 11.58
N ILE A 205 -13.73 6.77 10.48
CA ILE A 205 -12.99 7.81 9.74
C ILE A 205 -12.72 9.03 10.62
N GLN A 206 -13.70 9.49 11.40
CA GLN A 206 -13.52 10.61 12.34
C GLN A 206 -12.52 10.29 13.44
N GLU A 207 -12.55 9.07 13.99
CA GLU A 207 -11.60 8.58 14.99
C GLU A 207 -10.17 8.56 14.43
N ILE A 208 -9.99 8.00 13.22
CA ILE A 208 -8.69 7.99 12.53
C ILE A 208 -8.21 9.41 12.27
N SER A 209 -9.07 10.27 11.71
CA SER A 209 -8.74 11.67 11.42
C SER A 209 -8.34 12.44 12.69
N SER A 210 -8.97 12.12 13.82
CA SER A 210 -8.64 12.71 15.12
C SER A 210 -7.32 12.14 15.67
N ALA A 211 -7.06 10.84 15.50
CA ALA A 211 -5.81 10.21 15.90
C ALA A 211 -4.59 10.79 15.17
N TRP A 212 -4.74 11.18 13.90
CA TRP A 212 -3.70 11.88 13.13
C TRP A 212 -3.30 13.24 13.71
N LYS A 213 -4.15 13.86 14.55
CA LYS A 213 -3.79 15.08 15.28
C LYS A 213 -2.85 14.79 16.45
N GLN A 214 -2.71 13.53 16.84
CA GLN A 214 -1.92 13.07 17.98
C GLN A 214 -0.90 12.03 17.55
N THR A 215 0.04 12.44 16.70
CA THR A 215 1.11 11.55 16.22
C THR A 215 2.17 11.34 17.30
N ARG A 216 2.73 10.11 17.36
CA ARG A 216 3.88 9.78 18.20
C ARG A 216 5.01 9.29 17.32
N ARG A 217 6.17 9.90 17.55
CA ARG A 217 7.41 9.59 16.85
C ARG A 217 8.44 9.13 17.85
N MET A 218 9.35 8.28 17.40
CA MET A 218 10.53 7.91 18.15
C MET A 218 11.77 8.26 17.36
N LYS A 219 12.84 8.62 18.07
CA LYS A 219 14.15 8.80 17.45
C LYS A 219 14.70 7.46 16.99
N ARG A 220 15.36 7.46 15.83
CA ARG A 220 16.12 6.31 15.35
C ARG A 220 17.18 5.95 16.38
N LEU A 221 17.23 4.66 16.75
CA LEU A 221 18.27 4.10 17.61
C LEU A 221 19.27 3.37 16.73
N VAL A 222 20.36 4.06 16.37
CA VAL A 222 21.46 3.46 15.60
C VAL A 222 22.29 2.62 16.57
N VAL A 223 22.39 1.33 16.28
CA VAL A 223 23.14 0.35 17.08
C VAL A 223 23.81 -0.65 16.16
N ASP A 224 24.93 -1.23 16.61
CA ASP A 224 25.66 -2.24 15.85
C ASP A 224 24.85 -3.54 15.73
N LEU A 225 24.14 -3.93 16.80
CA LEU A 225 23.26 -5.11 16.81
C LEU A 225 21.81 -4.73 16.51
N MET A 226 21.35 -5.06 15.31
CA MET A 226 20.04 -4.64 14.78
C MET A 226 18.84 -5.36 15.40
N THR A 227 19.04 -6.52 16.04
CA THR A 227 17.99 -7.33 16.68
C THR A 227 18.33 -7.62 18.14
N THR A 228 17.37 -8.15 18.90
CA THR A 228 17.62 -8.70 20.25
C THR A 228 17.34 -10.20 20.27
N PRO A 229 17.96 -10.98 21.17
CA PRO A 229 17.66 -12.41 21.31
C PRO A 229 16.17 -12.68 21.49
N GLU A 230 15.48 -11.85 22.30
CA GLU A 230 14.05 -11.98 22.57
C GLU A 230 13.21 -11.69 21.32
N TYR A 231 13.63 -10.73 20.48
CA TYR A 231 12.99 -10.50 19.20
C TYR A 231 13.13 -11.70 18.27
N ASN A 232 14.31 -12.34 18.23
CA ASN A 232 14.54 -13.52 17.40
C ASN A 232 13.67 -14.69 17.86
N GLU A 233 13.59 -14.95 19.17
CA GLU A 233 12.68 -15.95 19.72
C GLU A 233 11.21 -15.66 19.39
N TRP A 234 10.79 -14.41 19.55
CA TRP A 234 9.43 -13.98 19.21
C TRP A 234 9.13 -14.15 17.72
N TRP A 235 10.08 -13.82 16.84
CA TRP A 235 9.94 -13.94 15.40
C TRP A 235 9.79 -15.39 14.95
N VAL A 236 10.61 -16.30 15.50
CA VAL A 236 10.52 -17.76 15.22
C VAL A 236 9.15 -18.30 15.62
N ARG A 237 8.64 -17.95 16.81
CA ARG A 237 7.30 -18.37 17.26
C ARG A 237 6.21 -17.90 16.30
N ARG A 238 6.29 -16.64 15.85
CA ARG A 238 5.30 -16.03 14.95
C ARG A 238 5.25 -16.67 13.56
N ILE A 239 6.38 -17.14 13.02
CA ILE A 239 6.39 -17.83 11.72
C ILE A 239 5.59 -19.12 11.79
N ASN A 240 5.78 -19.88 12.87
CA ASN A 240 5.06 -21.13 13.08
C ASN A 240 3.54 -20.91 13.17
N ASP A 241 3.09 -19.78 13.74
CA ASP A 241 1.67 -19.42 13.79
C ASP A 241 1.06 -19.03 12.42
N ASN A 242 1.87 -18.57 11.47
CA ASN A 242 1.42 -18.10 10.15
C ASN A 242 1.59 -19.12 9.02
N THR A 243 2.21 -20.26 9.30
CA THR A 243 2.42 -21.33 8.32
C THR A 243 1.24 -22.28 8.44
N PRO A 244 0.43 -22.52 7.39
CA PRO A 244 -0.63 -23.52 7.45
C PRO A 244 0.03 -24.85 7.81
N ASN A 245 -0.42 -25.49 8.89
CA ASN A 245 -0.01 -26.87 9.20
C ASN A 245 -0.19 -27.68 7.92
N SER A 246 0.91 -28.21 7.37
CA SER A 246 0.82 -29.25 6.36
C SER A 246 -0.09 -30.32 6.94
N SER A 247 -1.27 -30.48 6.36
CA SER A 247 -2.19 -31.54 6.72
C SER A 247 -1.38 -32.84 6.73
N GLN A 248 -1.21 -33.43 7.91
CA GLN A 248 -0.77 -34.81 8.00
C GLN A 248 -1.80 -35.61 7.22
N GLU A 249 -1.41 -36.07 6.04
CA GLU A 249 -2.07 -37.19 5.38
C GLU A 249 -1.96 -38.36 6.36
N ASN A 250 -3.01 -38.55 7.15
CA ASN A 250 -3.23 -39.80 7.85
C ASN A 250 -3.53 -40.84 6.78
N GLY A 251 -2.50 -41.57 6.38
CA GLY A 251 -2.65 -42.81 5.62
C GLY A 251 -3.54 -43.77 6.41
N GLN A 252 -4.60 -44.23 5.74
CA GLN A 252 -5.24 -45.50 6.03
C GLN A 252 -4.76 -46.51 5.00
#